data_AF-A0A2S9BEG7-F1
#
_entry.id   AF-A0A2S9BEG7-F1
#
_cell.length_a   1.000
_cell.length_b   1.000
_cell.length_c   1.000
_cell.angle_alpha   90.00
_cell.angle_beta   90.00
_cell.angle_gamma   90.00
#
_symmetry.space_group_name_H-M   'P 1'
#
loop_
_entity.id
_entity.type
_entity.pdbx_description
1 polymer ?
#
loop_
_entity_poly.entity_id
_entity_poly.type
_entity_poly.pdbx_seq_one_letter_code
_entity_poly.pdbx_strand_id
1 'polypeptide(L)' 'MLDANATHITLTLEGANADLQVLSFTGREALNEPFRFDLELVSARPDLKLEELLHKPGVLTFGATG' A
#
# COMPACT_ATOMS: atom_id res chain seq x y z
N MET A 1 6.79 4.55 -23.53
CA MET A 1 5.81 3.45 -23.45
C MET A 1 6.01 2.83 -22.09
N LEU A 2 5.08 3.00 -21.15
CA LEU A 2 5.15 2.36 -19.84
C LEU A 2 4.40 1.04 -19.94
N ASP A 3 5.00 -0.04 -19.45
CA ASP A 3 4.40 -1.37 -19.49
C ASP A 3 3.09 -1.40 -18.69
N ALA A 4 2.01 -1.83 -19.33
CA ALA A 4 0.69 -1.92 -18.69
C ALA A 4 0.67 -2.89 -17.49
N ASN A 5 1.64 -3.80 -17.40
CA ASN A 5 1.76 -4.81 -16.36
C ASN A 5 2.73 -4.42 -15.22
N ALA A 6 3.32 -3.22 -15.25
CA ALA A 6 4.11 -2.73 -14.12
C ALA A 6 3.21 -2.53 -12.89
N THR A 7 3.72 -2.71 -11.66
CA THR A 7 2.97 -2.41 -10.44
C THR A 7 2.72 -0.91 -10.36
N HIS A 8 1.55 -0.48 -10.80
CA HIS A 8 1.18 0.94 -10.84
C HIS A 8 0.84 1.49 -9.45
N ILE A 9 0.70 0.66 -8.43
CA ILE A 9 0.33 1.10 -7.08
C ILE A 9 1.15 0.33 -6.05
N THR A 10 1.90 1.06 -5.23
CA THR A 10 2.81 0.48 -4.24
C THR A 10 2.51 0.98 -2.85
N LEU A 11 2.55 0.08 -1.87
CA LEU A 11 2.55 0.41 -0.45
C LEU A 11 3.94 0.15 0.12
N THR A 12 4.57 1.18 0.68
CA THR A 12 5.81 1.05 1.45
C THR A 12 5.52 1.30 2.91
N LEU A 13 5.96 0.41 3.79
CA LEU A 13 5.81 0.54 5.25
C LEU A 13 7.21 0.63 5.90
N GLU A 14 7.42 1.65 6.74
CA GLU A 14 8.73 1.89 7.34
C GLU A 14 9.18 0.75 8.25
N GLY A 15 10.32 0.14 7.94
CA GLY A 15 10.89 -0.95 8.73
C GLY A 15 10.06 -2.23 8.72
N ALA A 16 9.16 -2.40 7.75
CA ALA A 16 8.53 -3.68 7.45
C ALA A 16 9.18 -4.28 6.20
N ASN A 17 9.84 -5.42 6.35
CA ASN A 17 10.35 -6.17 5.21
C ASN A 17 9.27 -7.14 4.74
N ALA A 18 8.38 -6.67 3.87
CA ALA A 18 7.28 -7.48 3.35
C ALA A 18 7.04 -7.32 1.85
N ASP A 19 6.73 -8.44 1.21
CA ASP A 19 6.36 -8.59 -0.20
C ASP A 19 4.88 -8.27 -0.43
N LEU A 20 4.41 -7.15 0.14
CA LEU A 20 3.02 -6.72 0.03
C LEU A 20 2.77 -6.13 -1.37
N GLN A 21 1.76 -6.66 -2.06
CA GLN A 21 1.25 -6.11 -3.30
C GLN A 21 -0.18 -5.60 -3.08
N VAL A 22 -0.48 -4.42 -3.63
CA VAL A 22 -1.82 -3.82 -3.54
C VAL A 22 -2.73 -4.50 -4.56
N LEU A 23 -3.75 -5.21 -4.08
CA LEU A 23 -4.78 -5.82 -4.93
C LEU A 23 -5.89 -4.81 -5.25
N SER A 24 -6.37 -4.11 -4.23
CA SER A 24 -7.38 -3.06 -4.36
C SER A 24 -7.25 -2.03 -3.24
N PHE A 25 -7.85 -0.86 -3.43
CA PHE A 25 -7.92 0.18 -2.40
C PHE A 25 -9.19 1.00 -2.54
N THR A 26 -9.66 1.55 -1.43
CA THR A 26 -10.69 2.59 -1.39
C THR A 26 -10.20 3.75 -0.53
N GLY A 27 -10.16 4.95 -1.10
CA GLY A 27 -9.78 6.18 -0.41
C GLY A 27 -10.98 7.03 -0.03
N ARG A 28 -10.90 7.69 1.12
CA ARG A 28 -11.83 8.75 1.53
C ARG A 28 -11.03 9.97 1.94
N GLU A 29 -11.31 11.09 1.26
CA GLU A 29 -10.71 12.38 1.52
C GLU A 29 -11.78 13.46 1.53
N ALA A 30 -11.68 14.39 2.48
CA ALA A 30 -12.56 15.55 2.58
C ALA A 30 -11.76 16.75 3.15
N LEU A 31 -12.17 17.97 2.79
CA LEU A 31 -11.51 19.18 3.27
C LEU A 31 -11.65 19.30 4.79
N ASN A 32 -10.54 19.58 5.46
CA ASN A 32 -10.45 19.72 6.93
C ASN A 32 -10.73 18.43 7.71
N GLU A 33 -10.71 17.26 7.07
CA GLU A 33 -10.85 15.96 7.71
C GLU A 33 -9.60 15.09 7.43
N PRO A 34 -9.22 14.19 8.35
CA PRO A 34 -8.18 13.22 8.08
C PRO A 34 -8.58 12.31 6.91
N PHE A 35 -7.63 12.04 6.01
CA PHE A 35 -7.82 11.04 4.97
C PHE A 35 -7.80 9.62 5.57
N ARG A 36 -8.41 8.68 4.85
CA ARG A 36 -8.34 7.25 5.16
C ARG A 36 -8.28 6.43 3.88
N PHE A 37 -7.42 5.42 3.86
CA PHE A 37 -7.40 4.40 2.82
C PHE A 37 -7.64 3.02 3.45
N ASP A 38 -8.59 2.29 2.89
CA ASP A 38 -8.76 0.86 3.14
C ASP A 38 -8.07 0.09 2.00
N LEU A 39 -7.15 -0.81 2.33
CA LEU A 39 -6.30 -1.52 1.37
C LEU A 39 -6.55 -3.03 1.46
N GLU A 40 -6.68 -3.68 0.30
CA GLU A 40 -6.57 -5.13 0.19
C GLU A 40 -5.17 -5.47 -0.33
N LEU A 41 -4.43 -6.24 0.47
CA LEU A 41 -3.05 -6.60 0.19
C LEU A 41 -2.92 -8.11 0.02
N VAL A 42 -2.04 -8.53 -0.87
CA VAL A 42 -1.65 -9.93 -1.05
C VAL A 42 -0.14 -10.08 -0.85
N SER A 43 0.27 -11.25 -0.38
CA SER A 43 1.66 -11.60 -0.06
C SER A 43 1.87 -13.07 -0.39
N ALA A 44 3.06 -13.43 -0.91
CA ALA A 44 3.42 -14.82 -1.12
C ALA A 44 3.89 -15.49 0.17
N ARG A 45 4.26 -14.71 1.19
CA ARG A 45 4.66 -15.21 2.52
C ARG A 45 3.44 -15.53 3.39
N PRO A 46 3.22 -16.80 3.77
CA PRO A 46 2.11 -17.20 4.63
C PRO A 46 2.37 -16.94 6.13
N ASP A 47 3.62 -16.73 6.52
CA ASP A 47 4.09 -16.50 7.90
C ASP A 47 4.28 -15.02 8.25
N LEU A 48 3.60 -14.13 7.50
CA LEU A 48 3.63 -12.69 7.70
C LEU A 48 3.13 -12.33 9.11
N LYS A 49 4.01 -11.69 9.91
CA LYS A 49 3.65 -11.17 11.23
C LYS A 49 2.91 -9.84 11.10
N LEU A 50 1.60 -9.88 11.22
CA LEU A 50 0.75 -8.70 11.03
C LEU A 50 0.97 -7.62 12.09
N GLU A 51 1.35 -8.02 13.30
CA GLU A 51 1.64 -7.11 14.41
C GLU A 51 2.84 -6.22 14.09
N GLU A 52 3.83 -6.76 13.36
CA GLU A 52 4.98 -6.01 12.90
C GLU A 52 4.62 -5.01 11.78
N LEU A 53 3.40 -5.00 11.24
CA LEU A 53 2.96 -4.01 10.24
C LEU A 53 2.22 -2.83 10.86
N LEU A 54 1.71 -2.98 12.08
CA LEU A 54 0.89 -1.97 12.75
C LEU A 54 1.72 -0.78 13.22
N HIS A 55 1.08 0.39 13.27
CA HIS A 55 1.66 1.64 13.76
C HIS A 55 2.94 2.11 13.05
N LYS A 56 3.16 1.63 11.81
CA LYS A 56 4.26 2.05 10.96
C LYS A 56 3.80 3.15 10.01
N PRO A 57 4.60 4.22 9.84
CA PRO A 57 4.41 5.15 8.74
C PRO A 57 4.38 4.39 7.41
N GLY A 58 3.38 4.71 6.59
CA GLY A 58 3.17 4.09 5.30
C GLY A 58 3.02 5.13 4.20
N VAL A 59 3.53 4.81 3.01
CA VAL A 59 3.35 5.61 1.81
C VAL A 59 2.66 4.75 0.76
N LEU A 60 1.50 5.21 0.30
CA LEU A 60 0.78 4.65 -0.83
C LEU A 60 1.03 5.54 -2.05
N THR A 61 1.62 4.98 -3.09
CA THR A 61 1.96 5.69 -4.34
C THR A 61 1.13 5.15 -5.49
N PHE A 62 0.62 6.04 -6.34
CA PHE A 62 -0.19 5.70 -7.52
C PHE A 62 0.52 6.12 -8.81
N GLY A 63 0.45 5.28 -9.85
CA GLY A 63 1.01 5.52 -11.18
C GLY A 63 2.54 5.47 -11.28
N ALA A 64 3.03 5.47 -12.51
CA ALA A 64 4.43 5.83 -12.77
C ALA A 64 4.54 7.35 -12.65
N THR A 65 5.21 7.80 -11.59
CA THR A 65 5.49 9.20 -11.20
C THR A 65 4.32 9.99 -10.60
N GLY A 66 4.31 10.08 -9.27
CA GLY A 66 3.75 11.21 -8.51
C GLY A 66 2.52 10.88 -7.69
#